data_AF-A0A8B8N4E1-F1
#
_entry.id   AF-A0A8B8N4E1-F1
#
_cell.length_a   1.000
_cell.length_b   1.000
_cell.length_c   1.000
_cell.angle_alpha   90.00
_cell.angle_beta   90.00
_cell.angle_gamma   90.00
#
_symmetry.space_group_name_H-M   'P 1'
#
loop_
_entity.id
_entity.type
_entity.pdbx_description
1 polymer ?
#
loop_
_entity_poly.entity_id
_entity_poly.type
_entity_poly.pdbx_seq_one_letter_code
_entity_poly.pdbx_strand_id
1 'polypeptide(L)'
;MLELDVVNVRELEDFLINECMYAGIVRGKLDQLRRCFEVQFAAGRDLRPGQLGNMIKTLSDWLSTSDNLLHSIQEKIKWADTMSEMDKKHKKDVEERVEEVKKSLSLKADIDFRGHEIYSEPGGVMDYEEDRGGRPKRRRHPV
;
A
#
# COMPACT_ATOMS: atom_id res chain seq x y z
N MET A 1 -2.14 41.97 15.63
CA MET A 1 -2.12 43.40 15.23
C MET A 1 -1.42 44.27 16.25
N LEU A 2 -1.71 44.14 17.56
CA LEU A 2 -1.02 44.92 18.61
C LEU A 2 0.50 44.65 18.70
N GLU A 3 0.96 43.41 18.47
CA GLU A 3 2.39 43.07 18.56
C GLU A 3 3.25 43.67 17.42
N LEU A 4 2.62 44.01 16.30
CA LEU A 4 3.28 44.60 15.14
C LEU A 4 2.87 46.07 14.92
N ASP A 5 2.00 46.59 15.78
CA ASP A 5 1.40 47.93 15.69
C ASP A 5 0.83 48.27 14.29
N VAL A 6 0.10 47.31 13.69
CA VAL A 6 -0.50 47.46 12.36
C VAL A 6 -2.01 47.69 12.47
N VAL A 7 -2.52 48.65 11.70
CA VAL A 7 -3.89 49.17 11.84
C VAL A 7 -4.91 48.28 11.12
N ASN A 8 -4.55 47.70 9.98
CA ASN A 8 -5.47 46.90 9.17
C ASN A 8 -4.82 45.63 8.57
N VAL A 9 -5.66 44.72 8.07
CA VAL A 9 -5.20 43.45 7.47
C VAL A 9 -4.35 43.70 6.22
N ARG A 10 -4.66 44.75 5.46
CA ARG A 10 -3.98 45.05 4.21
C ARG A 10 -2.53 45.47 4.43
N GLU A 11 -2.29 46.35 5.39
CA GLU A 11 -0.95 46.77 5.81
C GLU A 11 -0.14 45.58 6.34
N LEU A 12 -0.79 44.63 7.04
CA LEU A 12 -0.13 43.42 7.51
C LEU A 12 0.27 42.52 6.33
N GLU A 13 -0.61 42.33 5.34
CA GLU A 13 -0.30 41.58 4.12
C GLU A 13 0.85 42.25 3.34
N ASP A 14 0.78 43.56 3.14
CA ASP A 14 1.79 44.32 2.40
C ASP A 14 3.15 44.27 3.13
N PHE A 15 3.17 44.36 4.47
CA PHE A 15 4.38 44.19 5.27
C PHE A 15 4.97 42.77 5.16
N LEU A 16 4.13 41.73 5.27
CA LEU A 16 4.59 40.35 5.14
C LEU A 16 5.17 40.08 3.75
N ILE A 17 4.54 40.59 2.70
CA ILE A 17 5.02 40.41 1.33
C ILE A 17 6.31 41.20 1.10
N ASN A 18 6.28 42.52 1.30
CA ASN A 18 7.37 43.43 0.92
C ASN A 18 8.59 43.31 1.83
N GLU A 19 8.39 43.27 3.15
CA GLU A 19 9.51 43.34 4.11
C GLU A 19 9.97 41.95 4.55
N CYS A 20 9.08 40.94 4.60
CA CYS A 20 9.44 39.62 5.13
C CYS A 20 9.70 38.58 4.02
N MET A 21 8.83 38.47 3.02
CA MET A 21 8.95 37.47 1.95
C MET A 21 9.98 37.86 0.90
N TYR A 22 9.94 39.09 0.39
CA TYR A 22 10.92 39.57 -0.59
C TYR A 22 12.34 39.65 -0.01
N ALA A 23 12.49 39.98 1.27
CA ALA A 23 13.79 39.95 1.96
C ALA A 23 14.29 38.52 2.25
N GLY A 24 13.46 37.48 2.03
CA GLY A 24 13.83 36.09 2.25
C GLY A 24 13.83 35.64 3.71
N ILE A 25 13.22 36.42 4.62
CA ILE A 25 13.13 36.08 6.05
C ILE A 25 12.13 34.96 6.27
N VAL A 26 11.00 34.99 5.57
CA VAL A 26 9.95 33.95 5.65
C VAL A 26 9.51 33.52 4.27
N ARG A 27 9.12 32.26 4.15
CA ARG A 27 8.46 31.71 2.97
C ARG A 27 7.16 31.05 3.39
N GLY A 28 6.08 31.34 2.69
CA GLY A 28 4.76 30.82 3.04
C GLY A 28 3.67 31.30 2.12
N LYS A 29 2.43 31.01 2.49
CA LYS A 29 1.22 31.47 1.78
C LYS A 29 0.29 32.19 2.74
N LEU A 30 -0.32 33.27 2.25
CA LEU A 30 -1.41 33.95 2.95
C LEU A 30 -2.72 33.23 2.64
N ASP A 31 -3.40 32.75 3.70
CA ASP A 31 -4.74 32.19 3.62
C ASP A 31 -5.73 33.21 4.18
N GLN A 32 -6.44 33.88 3.27
CA GLN A 32 -7.42 34.91 3.63
C GLN A 32 -8.68 34.35 4.28
N LEU A 33 -9.06 33.12 3.94
CA LEU A 33 -10.26 32.48 4.49
C LEU A 33 -10.02 32.12 5.96
N ARG A 34 -8.85 31.53 6.25
CA ARG A 34 -8.46 31.14 7.61
C ARG A 34 -7.82 32.29 8.40
N ARG A 35 -7.59 33.44 7.74
CA ARG A 35 -6.94 34.63 8.29
C ARG A 35 -5.59 34.30 8.94
N CYS A 36 -4.80 33.45 8.28
CA CYS A 36 -3.50 33.02 8.78
C CYS A 36 -2.42 33.03 7.68
N PHE A 37 -1.17 33.04 8.12
CA PHE A 37 -0.01 32.88 7.25
C PHE A 37 0.59 31.49 7.47
N GLU A 38 0.57 30.66 6.44
CA GLU A 38 1.14 29.32 6.47
C GLU A 38 2.64 29.39 6.17
N VAL A 39 3.44 29.34 7.24
CA VAL A 39 4.90 29.39 7.18
C VAL A 39 5.46 28.04 6.74
N GLN A 40 6.17 28.02 5.62
CA GLN A 40 6.93 26.86 5.14
C GLN A 40 8.39 26.93 5.56
N PHE A 41 8.93 28.14 5.68
CA PHE A 41 10.29 28.39 6.10
C PHE A 41 10.39 29.74 6.82
N ALA A 42 11.28 29.81 7.80
CA ALA A 42 11.66 31.04 8.47
C ALA A 42 13.16 31.01 8.75
N ALA A 43 13.84 32.12 8.47
CA ALA A 43 15.24 32.30 8.78
C ALA A 43 15.43 32.46 10.30
N GLY A 44 16.46 31.80 10.85
CA GLY A 44 16.86 31.99 12.24
C GLY A 44 17.50 33.36 12.42
N ARG A 45 16.91 34.22 13.27
CA ARG A 45 17.42 35.58 13.50
C ARG A 45 18.32 35.69 14.73
N ASP A 46 17.81 35.27 15.88
CA ASP A 46 18.47 35.46 17.17
C ASP A 46 18.56 34.14 17.95
N LEU A 47 19.70 33.89 18.59
CA LEU A 47 19.86 32.84 19.59
C LEU A 47 19.86 33.48 20.98
N ARG A 48 18.84 33.22 21.80
CA ARG A 48 18.85 33.72 23.19
C ARG A 48 19.76 32.83 24.05
N PRO A 49 20.46 33.39 25.05
CA PRO A 49 21.26 32.59 25.98
C PRO A 49 20.43 31.47 26.61
N GLY A 50 20.96 30.24 26.60
CA GLY A 50 20.29 29.05 27.14
C GLY A 50 19.35 28.30 26.18
N GLN A 51 19.06 28.81 24.98
CA GLN A 51 18.19 28.10 24.02
C GLN A 51 18.88 26.97 23.26
N LEU A 52 20.21 26.99 23.16
CA LEU A 52 20.97 26.01 22.38
C LEU A 52 20.77 24.57 22.88
N GLY A 53 20.74 24.36 24.20
CA GLY A 53 20.51 23.04 24.78
C GLY A 53 19.15 22.46 24.39
N ASN A 54 18.10 23.29 24.41
CA ASN A 54 16.76 22.89 23.98
C ASN A 54 16.73 22.58 22.47
N MET A 55 17.41 23.38 21.64
CA MET A 55 17.49 23.11 20.20
C MET A 55 18.16 21.76 19.90
N ILE A 56 19.29 21.48 20.56
CA ILE A 56 19.99 20.19 20.44
C ILE A 56 19.05 19.06 20.84
N LYS A 57 18.38 19.18 22.00
CA LYS A 57 17.43 18.17 22.47
C LYS A 57 16.31 17.92 21.47
N THR A 58 15.65 18.96 20.97
CA THR A 58 14.56 18.82 19.99
C THR A 58 15.03 18.12 18.71
N LEU A 59 16.23 18.44 18.22
CA LEU A 59 16.80 17.79 17.04
C LEU A 59 17.15 16.32 17.33
N SER A 60 17.70 16.01 18.49
CA SER A 60 18.00 14.64 18.91
C SER A 60 16.73 13.79 19.07
N ASP A 61 15.68 14.35 19.69
CA ASP A 61 14.39 13.68 19.86
C ASP A 61 13.73 13.41 18.50
N TRP A 62 13.82 14.37 17.56
CA TRP A 62 13.31 14.20 16.21
C TRP A 62 14.07 13.14 15.40
N LEU A 63 15.41 13.13 15.52
CA LEU A 63 16.25 12.12 14.89
C LEU A 63 15.91 10.72 15.44
N SER A 64 15.86 10.57 16.76
CA SER A 64 15.52 9.29 17.39
C SER A 64 14.14 8.80 16.98
N THR A 65 13.15 9.69 16.91
CA THR A 65 11.80 9.34 16.46
C THR A 65 11.81 8.86 15.00
N SER A 66 12.58 9.52 14.13
CA SER A 66 12.71 9.16 12.73
C SER A 66 13.41 7.81 12.54
N ASP A 67 14.47 7.56 13.30
CA ASP A 67 15.20 6.28 13.28
C ASP A 67 14.32 5.12 13.78
N ASN A 68 13.53 5.34 14.84
CA ASN A 68 12.59 4.34 15.35
C ASN A 68 11.49 4.01 14.32
N LEU A 69 10.99 5.02 13.59
CA LEU A 69 10.03 4.83 12.52
C LEU A 69 10.66 3.99 11.39
N LEU A 70 11.88 4.33 10.96
CA LEU A 70 12.59 3.56 9.94
C LEU A 70 12.83 2.12 10.37
N HIS A 71 13.22 1.89 11.62
CA HIS A 71 13.42 0.55 12.15
C HIS A 71 12.12 -0.25 12.13
N SER A 72 11.01 0.36 12.56
CA SER A 72 9.69 -0.26 12.53
C SER A 72 9.26 -0.63 11.10
N ILE A 73 9.52 0.23 10.11
CA ILE A 73 9.25 -0.09 8.70
C ILE A 73 10.11 -1.27 8.23
N GLN A 74 11.40 -1.29 8.57
CA GLN A 74 12.29 -2.38 8.19
C GLN A 74 11.87 -3.72 8.80
N GLU A 75 11.42 -3.74 10.05
CA GLU A 75 10.86 -4.93 10.69
C GLU A 75 9.60 -5.41 9.99
N LYS A 76 8.69 -4.49 9.61
CA LYS A 76 7.47 -4.82 8.87
C LYS A 76 7.78 -5.40 7.50
N ILE A 77 8.80 -4.90 6.80
CA ILE A 77 9.26 -5.46 5.52
C ILE A 77 9.76 -6.88 5.73
N LYS A 78 10.68 -7.10 6.68
CA LYS A 78 11.23 -8.44 6.97
C LYS A 78 10.12 -9.44 7.35
N TRP A 79 9.16 -8.99 8.15
CA TRP A 79 8.01 -9.81 8.52
C TRP A 79 7.16 -10.18 7.31
N ALA A 80 6.86 -9.21 6.43
CA ALA A 80 6.10 -9.44 5.21
C ALA A 80 6.82 -10.40 4.25
N ASP A 81 8.15 -10.24 4.08
CA ASP A 81 8.97 -11.14 3.25
C ASP A 81 8.96 -12.57 3.80
N THR A 82 9.16 -12.71 5.12
CA THR A 82 9.13 -14.03 5.79
C THR A 82 7.77 -14.71 5.65
N MET A 83 6.69 -13.96 5.86
CA MET A 83 5.33 -14.47 5.71
C MET A 83 5.06 -14.88 4.26
N SER A 84 5.45 -14.05 3.29
CA SER A 84 5.32 -14.35 1.87
C SER A 84 6.08 -15.63 1.48
N GLU A 85 7.30 -15.83 1.96
CA GLU A 85 8.07 -17.05 1.68
C GLU A 85 7.45 -18.29 2.35
N MET A 86 6.95 -18.15 3.58
CA MET A 86 6.20 -19.22 4.24
C MET A 86 4.93 -19.59 3.48
N ASP A 87 4.16 -18.61 3.05
CA ASP A 87 2.92 -18.81 2.29
C ASP A 87 3.20 -19.45 0.93
N LYS A 88 4.26 -19.02 0.22
CA LYS A 88 4.69 -19.64 -1.03
C LYS A 88 5.06 -21.11 -0.83
N LYS A 89 5.81 -21.42 0.24
CA LYS A 89 6.18 -22.80 0.58
C LYS A 89 4.94 -23.62 0.89
N HIS A 90 4.06 -23.11 1.75
CA HIS A 90 2.82 -23.80 2.11
C HIS A 90 1.95 -24.08 0.88
N LYS A 91 1.78 -23.09 0.01
CA LYS A 91 1.05 -23.24 -1.25
C LYS A 91 1.65 -24.35 -2.13
N LYS A 92 2.98 -24.39 -2.27
CA LYS A 92 3.68 -25.44 -3.03
C LYS A 92 3.44 -26.83 -2.42
N ASP A 93 3.56 -26.96 -1.10
CA ASP A 93 3.34 -28.24 -0.40
C ASP A 93 1.89 -28.72 -0.55
N VAL A 94 0.92 -27.81 -0.55
CA VAL A 94 -0.50 -28.15 -0.82
C VAL A 94 -0.70 -28.59 -2.27
N GLU A 95 -0.13 -27.87 -3.24
CA GLU A 95 -0.22 -28.24 -4.66
C GLU A 95 0.39 -29.63 -4.92
N GLU A 96 1.55 -29.94 -4.32
CA GLU A 96 2.18 -31.26 -4.43
C GLU A 96 1.30 -32.38 -3.88
N ARG A 97 0.73 -32.20 -2.68
CA ARG A 97 -0.21 -33.17 -2.10
C ARG A 97 -1.47 -33.36 -2.95
N VAL A 98 -1.99 -32.28 -3.53
CA VAL A 98 -3.15 -32.38 -4.44
C VAL A 98 -2.79 -33.21 -5.67
N GLU A 99 -1.61 -33.02 -6.25
CA GLU A 99 -1.15 -33.81 -7.39
C GLU A 99 -0.88 -35.29 -7.03
N GLU A 100 -0.32 -35.56 -5.85
CA GLU A 100 -0.17 -36.94 -5.34
C GLU A 100 -1.52 -37.64 -5.17
N VAL A 101 -2.50 -36.95 -4.56
CA VAL A 101 -3.85 -37.48 -4.37
C VAL A 101 -4.50 -37.74 -5.73
N LYS A 102 -4.42 -36.81 -6.69
CA LYS A 102 -4.93 -37.01 -8.06
C LYS A 102 -4.28 -38.23 -8.74
N LYS A 103 -2.96 -38.38 -8.66
CA LYS A 103 -2.25 -39.55 -9.22
C LYS A 103 -2.70 -40.85 -8.58
N SER A 104 -2.82 -40.88 -7.25
CA SER A 104 -3.28 -42.07 -6.52
C SER A 104 -4.73 -42.46 -6.85
N LEU A 105 -5.60 -41.46 -7.06
CA LEU A 105 -6.97 -41.67 -7.50
C LEU A 105 -7.03 -42.17 -8.95
N SER A 106 -6.21 -41.61 -9.84
CA SER A 106 -6.09 -42.08 -11.23
C SER A 106 -5.62 -43.53 -11.30
N LEU A 107 -4.58 -43.88 -10.53
CA LEU A 107 -4.08 -45.26 -10.47
C LEU A 107 -5.12 -46.24 -9.91
N LYS A 108 -5.89 -45.83 -8.88
CA LYS A 108 -7.00 -46.65 -8.37
C LYS A 108 -8.10 -46.81 -9.40
N ALA A 109 -8.48 -45.74 -10.10
CA ALA A 109 -9.46 -45.80 -11.17
C ALA A 109 -9.01 -46.72 -12.33
N ASP A 110 -7.73 -46.69 -12.70
CA ASP A 110 -7.15 -47.57 -13.72
C ASP A 110 -7.13 -49.06 -13.28
N ILE A 111 -6.89 -49.33 -11.99
CA ILE A 111 -6.95 -50.69 -11.41
C ILE A 111 -8.39 -51.19 -11.36
N ASP A 112 -9.34 -50.35 -10.96
CA ASP A 112 -10.77 -50.70 -10.94
C ASP A 112 -11.30 -50.92 -12.37
N PHE A 113 -10.81 -50.19 -13.37
CA PHE A 113 -11.15 -50.40 -14.78
C PHE A 113 -10.57 -51.71 -15.34
N ARG A 114 -9.35 -52.11 -14.94
CA ARG A 114 -8.76 -53.41 -15.31
C ARG A 114 -9.31 -54.60 -14.51
N GLY A 115 -9.83 -54.37 -13.30
CA GLY A 115 -10.50 -55.37 -12.48
C GLY A 115 -11.92 -55.71 -12.93
N HIS A 116 -12.48 -54.91 -13.85
CA HIS A 116 -13.79 -55.10 -14.46
C HIS A 116 -13.71 -55.65 -15.90
N GLU A 117 -12.74 -56.52 -16.20
CA GLU A 117 -12.69 -57.29 -17.46
C GLU A 117 -13.19 -58.74 -17.29
N ILE A 118 -14.11 -59.00 -16.36
CA ILE A 118 -14.85 -60.27 -16.34
C ILE A 118 -16.33 -59.95 -16.18
N TYR A 119 -17.07 -60.12 -17.29
CA TYR A 119 -18.49 -59.83 -17.53
C TYR A 119 -18.83 -58.42 -18.03
N SER A 120 -18.74 -58.25 -19.34
CA SER A 120 -19.72 -57.44 -20.08
C SER A 120 -20.00 -58.11 -21.42
N GLU A 121 -21.21 -58.68 -21.52
CA GLU A 121 -21.82 -59.15 -22.77
C GLU A 121 -21.92 -58.01 -23.80
N PRO A 122 -21.88 -58.32 -25.11
CA PRO A 122 -21.91 -57.31 -26.16
C PRO A 122 -23.34 -56.79 -26.38
N GLY A 123 -23.66 -55.62 -25.81
CA GLY A 123 -24.99 -55.02 -25.90
C GLY A 123 -24.97 -53.56 -26.38
N GLY A 124 -25.10 -53.38 -27.70
CA GLY A 124 -25.73 -52.19 -28.30
C GLY A 124 -24.89 -50.91 -28.40
N VAL A 125 -24.41 -50.62 -29.61
CA VAL A 125 -23.93 -49.29 -30.01
C VAL A 125 -25.12 -48.32 -30.01
N MET A 126 -25.20 -47.43 -29.02
CA MET A 126 -26.09 -46.27 -29.07
C MET A 126 -25.34 -45.13 -29.77
N ASP A 127 -25.63 -44.99 -31.06
CA ASP A 127 -25.19 -43.87 -31.88
C ASP A 127 -25.97 -42.63 -31.43
N TYR A 128 -25.32 -41.77 -30.65
CA TYR A 128 -25.88 -40.46 -30.31
C TYR A 128 -25.56 -39.49 -31.45
N GLU A 129 -26.52 -39.35 -32.36
CA GLU A 129 -26.49 -38.35 -33.41
C GLU A 129 -26.19 -36.95 -32.85
N GLU A 130 -25.27 -36.30 -33.56
CA GLU A 130 -24.73 -34.97 -33.35
C GLU A 130 -25.78 -33.90 -33.72
N ASP A 131 -26.60 -33.45 -32.76
CA ASP A 131 -27.51 -32.32 -32.99
C ASP A 131 -26.98 -30.99 -32.42
N ARG A 132 -26.31 -30.29 -33.33
CA ARG A 132 -26.29 -28.84 -33.56
C ARG A 132 -26.79 -27.93 -32.43
N GLY A 133 -25.86 -27.07 -32.00
CA GLY A 133 -26.09 -25.63 -32.05
C GLY A 133 -26.28 -24.94 -30.71
N GLY A 134 -25.34 -24.05 -30.38
CA GLY A 134 -25.61 -22.99 -29.41
C GLY A 134 -24.38 -22.49 -28.67
N ARG A 135 -23.54 -21.69 -29.33
CA ARG A 135 -22.65 -20.74 -28.63
C ARG A 135 -23.53 -19.63 -28.03
N PRO A 136 -23.52 -19.35 -26.71
CA PRO A 136 -23.93 -18.05 -26.22
C PRO A 136 -22.69 -17.17 -26.13
N LYS A 137 -22.68 -16.12 -26.95
CA LYS A 137 -21.70 -15.03 -26.93
C LYS A 137 -21.63 -14.39 -25.54
N ARG A 138 -20.40 -14.06 -25.14
CA ARG A 138 -20.06 -12.98 -24.18
C ARG A 138 -21.11 -11.87 -24.14
N ARG A 139 -21.59 -11.55 -22.94
CA ARG A 139 -22.09 -10.21 -22.60
C ARG A 139 -21.27 -9.67 -21.44
N ARG A 140 -20.38 -8.71 -21.75
CA ARG A 140 -19.88 -7.73 -20.79
C ARG A 140 -21.00 -6.70 -20.61
N HIS A 141 -21.33 -6.34 -19.37
CA HIS A 141 -22.13 -5.16 -19.08
C HIS A 141 -21.22 -3.92 -18.95
N PRO A 142 -21.62 -2.75 -19.49
CA PRO A 142 -20.83 -1.54 -19.47
C PRO A 142 -21.16 -0.62 -18.27
N VAL A 143 -20.10 0.10 -17.84
CA VAL A 143 -19.96 1.26 -16.93
C VAL A 143 -20.49 1.11 -15.51
#